data_AF-A0A7C5KPR6-F1
#
_entry.id   AF-A0A7C5KPR6-F1
#
_cell.length_a   1.000
_cell.length_b   1.000
_cell.length_c   1.000
_cell.angle_alpha   90.00
_cell.angle_beta   90.00
_cell.angle_gamma   90.00
#
_symmetry.space_group_name_H-M   'P 1'
#
loop_
_entity.id
_entity.type
_entity.pdbx_description
1 polymer ?
#
loop_
_entity_poly.entity_id
_entity_poly.type
_entity_poly.pdbx_seq_one_letter_code
_entity_poly.pdbx_strand_id
1 'polypeptide(L)'
;MNNFRNFAVWVVIALLLFSLFSLFQGQGKRGASSEISYSTFLEKVSASEVRNVTIAGELISGKLSDGREFHTVAPNDPDLVKTLREKGVNIKARPVNETGFGTMLLSWLPFILMIGVWIFFMRQMQNSSGKAMGFGKSKAKLLTERHGKVTFDDVAGVEEAKEDLEEVVEFLKDPQKFQRLGGKIPKGALLVGPPGTGKTLLARAIAGEAEVPFFTISGSDFVEMFVGVGASRVRD
;
A
#
# COMPACT_ATOMS: atom_id res chain seq x y z
N MET A 1 -11.92 -15.45 -6.96
CA MET A 1 -12.25 -14.24 -7.75
C MET A 1 -11.76 -12.90 -7.18
N ASN A 2 -11.46 -12.76 -5.87
CA ASN A 2 -11.01 -11.46 -5.32
C ASN A 2 -9.60 -11.02 -5.75
N ASN A 3 -8.68 -11.97 -6.00
CA ASN A 3 -7.30 -11.64 -6.38
C ASN A 3 -7.20 -11.07 -7.79
N PHE A 4 -8.08 -11.50 -8.71
CA PHE A 4 -8.12 -10.98 -10.08
C PHE A 4 -8.58 -9.51 -10.12
N ARG A 5 -9.50 -9.13 -9.23
CA ARG A 5 -9.96 -7.75 -9.08
C ARG A 5 -8.86 -6.85 -8.53
N ASN A 6 -8.12 -7.31 -7.51
CA ASN A 6 -6.97 -6.57 -6.99
C ASN A 6 -5.82 -6.47 -8.02
N PHE A 7 -5.56 -7.54 -8.78
CA PHE A 7 -4.55 -7.54 -9.84
C PHE A 7 -4.92 -6.57 -10.99
N ALA A 8 -6.18 -6.58 -11.43
CA ALA A 8 -6.67 -5.67 -12.46
C ALA A 8 -6.50 -4.19 -12.05
N VAL A 9 -6.68 -3.88 -10.77
CA VAL A 9 -6.47 -2.52 -10.23
C VAL A 9 -5.00 -2.10 -10.34
N TRP A 10 -4.07 -2.97 -9.97
CA TRP A 10 -2.63 -2.69 -10.10
C TRP A 10 -2.19 -2.51 -11.55
N VAL A 11 -2.79 -3.28 -12.48
CA VAL A 11 -2.53 -3.13 -13.93
C VAL A 11 -3.01 -1.78 -14.45
N VAL A 12 -4.20 -1.32 -14.02
CA VAL A 12 -4.74 0.00 -14.41
C VAL A 12 -3.88 1.13 -13.86
N ILE A 13 -3.41 1.03 -12.61
CA ILE A 13 -2.49 2.01 -12.00
C ILE A 13 -1.16 2.04 -12.76
N ALA A 14 -0.59 0.87 -13.08
CA ALA A 14 0.65 0.79 -13.84
C ALA A 14 0.51 1.40 -15.25
N LEU A 15 -0.61 1.17 -15.94
CA LEU A 15 -0.90 1.77 -17.25
C LEU A 15 -1.07 3.29 -17.18
N LEU A 16 -1.76 3.80 -16.15
CA LEU A 16 -1.91 5.24 -15.93
C LEU A 16 -0.57 5.92 -15.63
N LEU A 17 0.25 5.30 -14.77
CA LEU A 17 1.59 5.81 -14.47
C LEU A 17 2.51 5.76 -15.68
N PHE A 18 2.43 4.70 -16.50
CA PHE A 18 3.20 4.60 -17.74
C PHE A 18 2.76 5.65 -18.77
N SER A 19 1.45 5.89 -18.92
CA SER A 19 0.92 6.95 -19.77
C SER A 19 1.35 8.34 -19.29
N LEU A 20 1.29 8.60 -17.97
CA LEU A 20 1.75 9.85 -17.38
C LEU A 20 3.26 10.04 -17.57
N PHE A 21 4.05 9.00 -17.37
CA PHE A 21 5.49 9.02 -17.58
C PHE A 21 5.85 9.28 -19.05
N SER A 22 5.09 8.73 -19.98
CA SER A 22 5.24 9.01 -21.42
C SER A 22 4.96 10.48 -21.75
N LEU A 23 3.97 11.09 -21.11
CA LEU A 23 3.69 12.54 -21.26
C LEU A 23 4.82 13.40 -20.68
N PHE A 24 5.42 13.02 -19.55
CA PHE A 24 6.56 13.71 -18.96
C PHE A 24 7.84 13.57 -19.79
N GLN A 25 8.09 12.41 -20.41
CA GLN A 25 9.21 12.26 -21.35
C GLN A 25 9.04 13.11 -22.61
N GLY A 26 7.80 13.36 -23.03
CA GLY A 26 7.48 14.24 -24.17
C GLY A 26 7.94 15.69 -23.99
N GLN A 27 8.08 16.18 -22.75
CA GLN A 27 8.61 17.53 -22.46
C GLN A 27 10.14 17.56 -22.28
N GLY A 28 10.79 16.41 -22.04
CA GLY A 28 12.24 16.32 -21.79
C GLY A 28 13.14 16.34 -23.04
N LYS A 29 12.57 16.38 -24.26
CA LYS A 29 13.32 16.46 -25.52
C LYS A 29 13.44 17.89 -26.08
N ARG A 30 13.58 18.90 -25.22
CA ARG A 30 14.32 20.10 -25.64
C ARG A 30 15.79 19.74 -25.46
N GLY A 31 16.47 19.50 -26.58
CA GLY A 31 17.88 19.11 -26.59
C GLY A 31 18.71 19.98 -25.67
N ALA A 32 19.80 19.43 -25.16
CA ALA A 32 20.77 20.12 -24.32
C ALA A 32 21.24 21.43 -24.99
N SER A 33 20.45 22.49 -24.86
CA SER A 33 20.79 23.81 -25.30
C SER A 33 21.72 24.36 -24.24
N SER A 34 22.97 24.63 -24.62
CA SER A 34 23.92 25.22 -23.69
C SER A 34 23.45 26.61 -23.33
N GLU A 35 23.25 26.85 -22.04
CA GLU A 35 23.09 28.19 -21.50
C GLU A 35 24.42 28.93 -21.68
N ILE A 36 24.39 30.08 -22.36
CA ILE A 36 25.56 30.94 -22.56
C ILE A 36 25.26 32.33 -22.00
N SER A 37 26.28 33.00 -21.46
CA SER A 37 26.14 34.37 -20.97
C SER A 37 25.84 35.34 -22.12
N TYR A 38 25.18 36.45 -21.80
CA TYR A 38 24.86 37.50 -22.78
C TYR A 38 26.11 38.06 -23.46
N SER A 39 27.20 38.24 -22.70
CA SER A 39 28.49 38.69 -23.23
C SER A 39 29.08 37.69 -24.23
N THR A 40 29.09 36.39 -23.90
CA THR A 40 29.56 35.35 -24.80
C THR A 40 28.68 35.23 -26.05
N PHE A 41 27.39 35.50 -25.92
CA PHE A 41 26.51 35.61 -27.07
C PHE A 41 26.89 36.79 -27.99
N LEU A 42 27.12 37.99 -27.43
CA LEU A 42 27.56 39.15 -28.21
C LEU A 42 28.92 38.91 -28.90
N GLU A 43 29.86 38.25 -28.22
CA GLU A 43 31.13 37.82 -28.81
C GLU A 43 30.90 36.91 -30.02
N LYS A 44 30.04 35.90 -29.87
CA LYS A 44 29.70 34.96 -30.95
C LYS A 44 28.95 35.60 -32.12
N VAL A 45 28.11 36.60 -31.84
CA VAL A 45 27.45 37.42 -32.87
C VAL A 45 28.46 38.27 -33.62
N SER A 46 29.40 38.90 -32.91
CA SER A 46 30.44 39.73 -33.53
C SER A 46 31.39 38.91 -34.40
N ALA A 47 31.68 37.66 -34.00
CA ALA A 47 32.44 36.65 -34.73
C ALA A 47 31.66 35.95 -35.88
N SER A 48 30.41 36.35 -36.15
CA SER A 48 29.55 35.76 -37.18
C SER A 48 29.29 34.25 -37.02
N GLU A 49 29.37 33.74 -35.79
CA GLU A 49 29.10 32.33 -35.47
C GLU A 49 27.62 32.02 -35.32
N VAL A 50 26.75 33.04 -35.31
CA VAL A 50 25.31 32.89 -35.06
C VAL A 50 24.52 33.05 -36.35
N ARG A 51 23.71 32.04 -36.72
CA ARG A 51 22.91 32.07 -37.95
C ARG A 51 21.48 32.54 -37.74
N ASN A 52 20.84 32.02 -36.70
CA ASN A 52 19.44 32.26 -36.42
C ASN A 52 19.27 32.62 -34.95
N VAL A 53 18.54 33.70 -34.70
CA VAL A 53 18.18 34.14 -33.36
C VAL A 53 16.67 34.29 -33.30
N THR A 54 16.07 33.72 -32.27
CA THR A 54 14.66 33.86 -31.93
C THR A 54 14.56 34.60 -30.60
N ILE A 55 13.95 35.78 -30.63
CA ILE A 55 13.77 36.65 -29.47
C ILE A 55 12.34 36.45 -28.96
N ALA A 56 12.19 36.08 -27.69
CA ALA A 56 10.92 35.90 -27.01
C ALA A 56 10.96 36.60 -25.64
N GLY A 57 10.58 37.89 -25.62
CA GLY A 57 10.77 38.74 -24.44
C GLY A 57 12.26 38.90 -24.12
N GLU A 58 12.64 38.61 -22.88
CA GLU A 58 14.04 38.64 -22.41
C GLU A 58 14.83 37.38 -22.78
N LEU A 59 14.14 36.32 -23.21
CA LEU A 59 14.78 35.05 -23.56
C LEU A 59 15.17 35.05 -25.04
N ILE A 60 16.46 34.85 -25.28
CA ILE A 60 17.03 34.72 -26.61
C ILE A 60 17.43 33.26 -26.83
N SER A 61 17.05 32.73 -27.98
CA SER A 61 17.33 31.35 -28.38
C SER A 61 17.88 31.31 -29.80
N GLY A 62 18.85 30.46 -30.09
CA GLY A 62 19.45 30.48 -31.42
C GLY A 62 20.20 29.22 -31.80
N LYS A 63 20.62 29.19 -33.06
CA LYS A 63 21.51 28.18 -33.61
C LYS A 63 22.82 28.80 -34.04
N LEU A 64 23.91 28.23 -33.54
CA LEU A 64 25.27 28.53 -34.00
C LEU A 64 25.48 27.92 -35.40
N SER A 65 26.50 28.41 -36.10
CA SER A 65 26.94 27.90 -37.40
C SER A 65 27.33 26.40 -37.35
N ASP A 66 27.72 25.92 -36.17
CA ASP A 66 28.05 24.53 -35.83
C ASP A 66 26.79 23.66 -35.52
N GLY A 67 25.58 24.22 -35.67
CA GLY A 67 24.33 23.49 -35.44
C GLY A 67 23.92 23.33 -33.97
N ARG A 68 24.79 23.71 -33.02
CA ARG A 68 24.46 23.76 -31.58
C ARG A 68 23.40 24.81 -31.27
N GLU A 69 22.43 24.42 -30.46
CA GLU A 69 21.40 25.31 -29.92
C GLU A 69 21.91 25.97 -28.63
N PHE A 70 21.61 27.25 -28.47
CA PHE A 70 21.94 28.01 -27.27
C PHE A 70 20.75 28.82 -26.79
N HIS A 71 20.74 29.11 -25.49
CA HIS A 71 19.82 30.04 -24.86
C HIS A 71 20.60 31.05 -24.02
N THR A 72 20.17 32.30 -24.03
CA THR A 72 20.71 33.37 -23.20
C THR A 72 19.59 34.32 -22.79
N VAL A 73 19.77 35.01 -21.67
CA VAL A 73 18.84 36.05 -21.21
C VAL A 73 19.48 37.39 -21.53
N ALA A 74 18.81 38.22 -22.33
CA ALA A 74 19.30 39.56 -22.62
C ALA A 74 18.74 40.56 -21.60
N PRO A 75 19.61 41.28 -20.86
CA PRO A 75 19.19 42.50 -20.20
C PRO A 75 18.72 43.49 -21.29
N ASN A 76 17.72 44.32 -20.98
CA ASN A 76 17.06 45.21 -21.93
C ASN A 76 18.06 46.12 -22.69
N ASP A 77 18.52 45.66 -23.86
CA ASP A 77 19.56 46.28 -24.67
C ASP A 77 18.96 46.77 -26.01
N PRO A 78 18.77 48.09 -26.17
CA PRO A 78 18.20 48.68 -27.38
C PRO A 78 19.04 48.47 -28.65
N ASP A 79 20.35 48.28 -28.52
CA ASP A 79 21.28 48.20 -29.66
C ASP A 79 21.40 46.77 -30.22
N LEU A 80 20.94 45.76 -29.47
CA LEU A 80 21.08 44.36 -29.85
C LEU A 80 20.44 44.02 -31.21
N VAL A 81 19.26 44.55 -31.49
CA VAL A 81 18.56 44.31 -32.78
C VAL A 81 19.34 44.93 -33.94
N LYS A 82 20.01 46.07 -33.70
CA LYS A 82 20.85 46.75 -34.69
C LYS A 82 22.11 45.93 -34.96
N THR A 83 22.81 45.48 -33.93
CA THR A 83 24.01 44.63 -34.06
C THR A 83 23.72 43.32 -34.79
N LEU A 84 22.59 42.67 -34.49
CA LEU A 84 22.17 41.43 -35.17
C LEU A 84 21.84 41.66 -36.65
N ARG A 85 21.23 42.81 -36.98
CA ARG A 85 20.92 43.20 -38.36
C ARG A 85 22.18 43.53 -39.16
N GLU A 86 23.12 44.27 -38.57
CA GLU A 86 24.41 44.63 -39.20
C GLU A 86 25.26 43.39 -39.54
N LYS A 87 25.16 42.34 -38.72
CA LYS A 87 25.85 41.06 -38.94
C LYS A 87 25.08 40.05 -39.78
N GLY A 88 23.91 40.42 -40.31
CA GLY A 88 23.12 39.58 -41.21
C GLY A 88 22.48 38.36 -40.55
N VAL A 89 22.27 38.39 -39.23
CA VAL A 89 21.65 37.29 -38.48
C VAL A 89 20.14 37.28 -38.75
N ASN A 90 19.57 36.09 -38.96
CA ASN A 90 18.13 35.97 -39.20
C ASN A 90 17.36 36.03 -37.87
N ILE A 91 16.57 37.10 -37.69
CA ILE A 91 15.85 37.40 -36.45
C ILE A 91 14.39 36.93 -36.58
N LYS A 92 13.97 36.02 -35.70
CA LYS A 92 12.56 35.61 -35.54
C LYS A 92 12.01 36.13 -34.22
N ALA A 93 11.07 37.06 -34.24
CA ALA A 93 10.35 37.43 -33.03
C ALA A 93 9.23 36.41 -32.75
N ARG A 94 9.19 35.85 -31.54
CA ARG A 94 8.04 35.08 -31.08
C ARG A 94 7.40 35.81 -29.90
N PRO A 95 6.07 35.91 -29.83
CA PRO A 95 5.43 36.38 -28.61
C PRO A 95 5.81 35.45 -27.46
N VAL A 96 6.02 36.01 -26.27
CA VAL A 96 6.10 35.21 -25.04
C VAL A 96 4.77 34.48 -24.97
N ASN A 97 4.79 33.15 -25.13
CA ASN A 97 3.59 32.35 -24.96
C ASN A 97 3.22 32.46 -23.48
N GLU A 98 2.35 33.42 -23.15
CA GLU A 98 1.55 33.32 -21.94
C GLU A 98 0.86 31.96 -22.02
N THR A 99 1.20 31.09 -21.07
CA THR A 99 0.65 29.74 -20.98
C THR A 99 -0.85 29.91 -20.79
N GLY A 100 -1.60 29.93 -21.90
CA GLY A 100 -3.02 30.26 -21.88
C GLY A 100 -3.75 29.32 -20.94
N PHE A 101 -4.77 29.83 -20.24
CA PHE A 101 -5.51 29.09 -19.21
C PHE A 101 -5.93 27.67 -19.66
N GLY A 102 -6.23 27.48 -20.96
CA GLY A 102 -6.52 26.17 -21.56
C GLY A 102 -5.35 25.18 -21.56
N THR A 103 -4.11 25.63 -21.75
CA THR A 103 -2.90 24.77 -21.65
C THR A 103 -2.61 24.38 -20.20
N MET A 104 -2.93 25.25 -19.25
CA MET A 104 -2.80 24.97 -17.82
C MET A 104 -3.82 23.92 -17.36
N LEU A 105 -5.08 24.05 -17.80
CA LEU A 105 -6.14 23.08 -17.50
C LEU A 105 -5.86 21.71 -18.13
N LEU A 106 -5.37 21.68 -19.38
CA LEU A 106 -5.00 20.43 -20.05
C LEU A 106 -3.79 19.76 -19.37
N SER A 107 -2.85 20.53 -18.84
CA SER A 107 -1.74 20.02 -18.03
C SER A 107 -2.17 19.47 -16.68
N TRP A 108 -3.32 19.89 -16.14
CA TRP A 108 -3.86 19.42 -14.86
C TRP A 108 -4.81 18.23 -15.01
N LEU A 109 -5.35 18.00 -16.20
CA LEU A 109 -6.22 16.88 -16.51
C LEU A 109 -5.67 15.51 -16.05
N PRO A 110 -4.37 15.19 -16.21
CA PRO A 110 -3.83 13.92 -15.72
C PRO A 110 -3.87 13.80 -14.19
N PHE A 111 -3.62 14.91 -13.47
CA PHE A 111 -3.67 14.95 -12.00
C PHE A 111 -5.11 14.82 -11.48
N ILE A 112 -6.06 15.49 -12.14
CA ILE A 112 -7.49 15.40 -11.80
C ILE A 112 -8.01 13.96 -12.00
N LEU A 113 -7.65 13.32 -13.11
CA LEU A 113 -8.00 11.91 -13.36
C LEU A 113 -7.43 10.98 -12.29
N MET A 114 -6.16 11.17 -11.91
CA MET A 114 -5.50 10.38 -10.88
C MET A 114 -6.22 10.51 -9.52
N ILE A 115 -6.56 11.73 -9.11
CA ILE A 115 -7.31 11.98 -7.87
C ILE A 115 -8.71 11.34 -7.93
N GLY A 116 -9.39 11.43 -9.07
CA GLY A 116 -10.70 10.81 -9.27
C GLY A 116 -10.67 9.29 -9.12
N VAL A 117 -9.67 8.64 -9.74
CA VAL A 117 -9.46 7.19 -9.63
C VAL A 117 -9.08 6.79 -8.20
N TRP A 118 -8.24 7.57 -7.52
CA TRP A 118 -7.87 7.36 -6.12
C TRP A 118 -9.10 7.41 -5.19
N ILE A 119 -9.95 8.42 -5.34
CA ILE A 119 -11.20 8.56 -4.56
C ILE A 119 -12.16 7.41 -4.86
N PHE A 120 -12.27 6.98 -6.12
CA PHE A 120 -13.08 5.82 -6.50
C PHE A 120 -12.60 4.54 -5.79
N PHE A 121 -11.29 4.32 -5.70
CA PHE A 121 -10.73 3.19 -4.96
C PHE A 121 -10.95 3.27 -3.45
N MET A 122 -10.79 4.45 -2.85
CA MET A 122 -11.09 4.62 -1.42
C MET A 122 -12.56 4.32 -1.11
N ARG A 123 -13.50 4.77 -1.96
CA ARG A 123 -14.92 4.41 -1.83
C ARG A 123 -15.17 2.92 -2.03
N GLN A 124 -14.49 2.28 -2.98
CA GLN A 124 -14.66 0.84 -3.23
C GLN A 124 -14.09 -0.02 -2.10
N MET A 125 -12.97 0.39 -1.49
CA MET A 125 -12.37 -0.30 -0.36
C MET A 125 -13.20 -0.13 0.92
N GLN A 126 -13.79 1.05 1.18
CA GLN A 126 -14.67 1.25 2.34
C GLN A 126 -15.89 0.32 2.32
N ASN A 127 -16.48 0.05 1.15
CA ASN A 127 -17.58 -0.92 1.00
C ASN A 127 -17.16 -2.39 1.21
N SER A 128 -15.86 -2.68 1.34
CA SER A 128 -15.33 -4.00 1.74
C SER A 128 -14.64 -3.99 3.12
N SER A 129 -14.57 -2.83 3.79
CA SER A 129 -13.76 -2.59 4.99
C SER A 129 -14.56 -2.58 6.31
N GLY A 130 -15.61 -3.39 6.38
CA GLY A 130 -16.10 -3.87 7.67
C GLY A 130 -15.19 -4.95 8.30
N LYS A 131 -14.18 -5.46 7.56
CA LYS A 131 -13.37 -6.63 7.96
C LYS A 131 -11.86 -6.40 8.15
N ALA A 132 -11.32 -5.23 7.78
CA ALA A 132 -9.87 -4.98 7.84
C ALA A 132 -9.38 -4.35 9.17
N MET A 133 -10.29 -3.88 10.03
CA MET A 133 -9.95 -3.37 11.37
C MET A 133 -9.95 -4.48 12.46
N GLY A 134 -10.05 -5.75 12.06
CA GLY A 134 -10.13 -6.90 12.97
C GLY A 134 -8.80 -7.37 13.55
N PHE A 135 -7.75 -6.53 13.56
CA PHE A 135 -6.41 -6.90 14.04
C PHE A 135 -6.33 -7.21 15.55
N GLY A 136 -7.39 -6.95 16.32
CA GLY A 136 -7.45 -7.22 17.76
C GLY A 136 -8.43 -8.32 18.20
N LYS A 137 -9.25 -8.90 17.31
CA LYS A 137 -10.21 -9.94 17.74
C LYS A 137 -9.57 -11.33 17.63
N SER A 138 -9.55 -12.05 18.75
CA SER A 138 -9.11 -13.44 18.83
C SER A 138 -9.73 -14.27 17.70
N LYS A 139 -8.89 -14.93 16.90
CA LYS A 139 -9.33 -15.94 15.92
C LYS A 139 -9.57 -17.28 16.64
N ALA A 140 -10.19 -17.26 17.81
CA ALA A 140 -10.70 -18.47 18.41
C ALA A 140 -11.70 -19.06 17.41
N LYS A 141 -11.32 -20.20 16.81
CA LYS A 141 -12.17 -20.90 15.86
C LYS A 141 -13.32 -21.49 16.67
N LEU A 142 -14.41 -20.73 16.78
CA LEU A 142 -15.67 -21.21 17.32
C LEU A 142 -16.07 -22.44 16.51
N LEU A 143 -15.88 -23.61 17.09
CA LEU A 143 -16.51 -24.83 16.61
C LEU A 143 -17.93 -24.79 17.15
N THR A 144 -18.80 -24.00 16.51
CA THR A 144 -20.22 -23.97 16.82
C THR A 144 -20.82 -25.32 16.43
N GLU A 145 -20.92 -26.24 17.39
CA GLU A 145 -21.81 -27.41 17.54
C GLU A 145 -22.18 -28.31 16.33
N ARG A 146 -21.60 -28.16 15.14
CA ARG A 146 -22.06 -28.90 13.95
C ARG A 146 -21.04 -29.81 13.28
N HIS A 147 -19.81 -29.90 13.78
CA HIS A 147 -18.83 -30.87 13.26
C HIS A 147 -18.27 -31.76 14.37
N GLY A 148 -18.87 -32.95 14.49
CA GLY A 148 -18.34 -34.11 15.19
C GLY A 148 -18.30 -33.97 16.71
N LYS A 149 -19.40 -34.31 17.38
CA LYS A 149 -19.39 -34.59 18.82
C LYS A 149 -18.51 -35.83 19.02
N VAL A 150 -17.37 -35.64 19.68
CA VAL A 150 -16.46 -36.72 20.09
C VAL A 150 -16.81 -37.04 21.54
N THR A 151 -16.95 -38.32 21.88
CA THR A 151 -17.28 -38.79 23.25
C THR A 151 -16.15 -39.65 23.82
N PHE A 152 -16.28 -40.12 25.06
CA PHE A 152 -15.28 -41.03 25.64
C PHE A 152 -15.21 -42.39 24.92
N ASP A 153 -16.26 -42.77 24.20
CA ASP A 153 -16.28 -43.95 23.34
C ASP A 153 -15.29 -43.85 22.16
N ASP A 154 -14.99 -42.63 21.69
CA ASP A 154 -14.05 -42.38 20.59
C ASP A 154 -12.58 -42.37 21.04
N VAL A 155 -12.33 -42.46 22.35
CA VAL A 155 -10.99 -42.46 22.94
C VAL A 155 -10.69 -43.87 23.46
N ALA A 156 -9.53 -44.44 23.13
CA ALA A 156 -9.17 -45.78 23.57
C ALA A 156 -7.80 -45.81 24.26
N GLY A 157 -7.65 -46.69 25.25
CA GLY A 157 -6.36 -47.07 25.84
C GLY A 157 -5.86 -46.15 26.96
N VAL A 158 -6.75 -45.36 27.58
CA VAL A 158 -6.45 -44.40 28.65
C VAL A 158 -7.53 -44.42 29.74
N GLU A 159 -7.91 -45.60 30.21
CA GLU A 159 -9.14 -45.74 31.01
C GLU A 159 -8.99 -45.14 32.41
N GLU A 160 -7.80 -45.22 33.00
CA GLU A 160 -7.45 -44.53 34.26
C GLU A 160 -7.61 -43.01 34.13
N ALA A 161 -7.17 -42.44 33.00
CA ALA A 161 -7.36 -41.00 32.75
C ALA A 161 -8.82 -40.63 32.47
N LYS A 162 -9.62 -41.53 31.89
CA LYS A 162 -11.06 -41.28 31.71
C LYS A 162 -11.80 -41.23 33.04
N GLU A 163 -11.46 -42.14 33.96
CA GLU A 163 -12.05 -42.18 35.31
C GLU A 163 -11.76 -40.88 36.08
N ASP A 164 -10.50 -40.42 36.08
CA ASP A 164 -10.12 -39.14 36.69
C ASP A 164 -10.84 -37.92 36.06
N LEU A 165 -11.10 -37.99 34.74
CA LEU A 165 -11.74 -36.90 34.00
C LEU A 165 -13.27 -36.95 34.07
N GLU A 166 -13.86 -38.04 34.56
CA GLU A 166 -15.30 -38.17 34.76
C GLU A 166 -15.81 -37.18 35.81
N GLU A 167 -15.02 -36.93 36.87
CA GLU A 167 -15.30 -35.87 37.85
C GLU A 167 -15.35 -34.48 37.19
N VAL A 168 -14.44 -34.22 36.24
CA VAL A 168 -14.41 -32.95 35.50
C VAL A 168 -15.63 -32.81 34.59
N VAL A 169 -16.09 -33.89 33.97
CA VAL A 169 -17.32 -33.91 33.17
C VAL A 169 -18.54 -33.63 34.06
N GLU A 170 -18.65 -34.28 35.22
CA GLU A 170 -19.74 -34.06 36.15
C GLU A 170 -19.76 -32.60 36.66
N PHE A 171 -18.57 -32.04 36.92
CA PHE A 171 -18.42 -30.64 37.29
C PHE A 171 -18.92 -29.69 36.19
N LEU A 172 -18.59 -29.95 34.92
CA LEU A 172 -19.05 -29.13 33.79
C LEU A 172 -20.56 -29.23 33.57
N LYS A 173 -21.19 -30.38 33.90
CA LYS A 173 -22.64 -30.59 33.80
C LYS A 173 -23.43 -29.91 34.93
N ASP A 174 -22.99 -30.03 36.18
CA ASP A 174 -23.66 -29.42 37.34
C ASP A 174 -22.67 -28.75 38.31
N PRO A 175 -22.21 -27.52 38.01
CA PRO A 175 -21.27 -26.82 38.88
C PRO A 175 -21.89 -26.43 40.24
N GLN A 176 -23.22 -26.35 40.35
CA GLN A 176 -23.88 -25.95 41.60
C GLN A 176 -23.80 -27.05 42.66
N LYS A 177 -23.88 -28.33 42.24
CA LYS A 177 -23.73 -29.48 43.15
C LYS A 177 -22.41 -29.43 43.93
N PHE A 178 -21.31 -29.13 43.24
CA PHE A 178 -19.97 -29.05 43.85
C PHE A 178 -19.81 -27.82 44.77
N GLN A 179 -20.40 -26.68 44.40
CA GLN A 179 -20.35 -25.47 45.23
C GLN A 179 -21.14 -25.62 46.54
N ARG A 180 -22.28 -26.33 46.53
CA ARG A 180 -23.09 -26.61 47.73
C ARG A 180 -22.37 -27.47 48.76
N LEU A 181 -21.48 -28.35 48.29
CA LEU A 181 -20.65 -29.23 49.13
C LEU A 181 -19.38 -28.51 49.64
N GLY A 182 -19.18 -27.23 49.31
CA GLY A 182 -17.99 -26.47 49.67
C GLY A 182 -16.73 -26.84 48.87
N GLY A 183 -16.90 -27.57 47.77
CA GLY A 183 -15.80 -28.00 46.92
C GLY A 183 -15.14 -26.82 46.19
N LYS A 184 -13.81 -26.87 46.06
CA LYS A 184 -13.05 -25.87 45.28
C LYS A 184 -13.05 -26.27 43.81
N ILE A 185 -13.55 -25.38 42.97
CA ILE A 185 -13.62 -25.58 41.52
C ILE A 185 -12.22 -25.72 40.91
N PRO A 186 -11.90 -26.83 40.23
CA PRO A 186 -10.68 -26.96 39.44
C PRO A 186 -10.67 -25.90 38.33
N LYS A 187 -9.58 -25.13 38.23
CA LYS A 187 -9.47 -24.04 37.25
C LYS A 187 -8.83 -24.47 35.91
N GLY A 188 -8.23 -25.66 35.88
CA GLY A 188 -7.60 -26.20 34.69
C GLY A 188 -6.91 -27.52 34.98
N ALA A 189 -6.71 -28.31 33.93
CA ALA A 189 -5.96 -29.57 33.95
C ALA A 189 -4.87 -29.51 32.88
N LEU A 190 -3.70 -30.07 33.19
CA LEU A 190 -2.58 -30.16 32.24
C LEU A 190 -2.42 -31.61 31.80
N LEU A 191 -2.74 -31.89 30.54
CA LEU A 191 -2.53 -33.21 29.94
C LEU A 191 -1.09 -33.31 29.42
N VAL A 192 -0.29 -34.21 30.00
CA VAL A 192 1.12 -34.41 29.65
C VAL A 192 1.31 -35.76 28.96
N GLY A 193 2.13 -35.81 27.91
CA GLY A 193 2.51 -37.05 27.25
C GLY A 193 3.13 -36.81 25.87
N PRO A 194 3.73 -37.84 25.25
CA PRO A 194 4.32 -37.76 23.91
C PRO A 194 3.37 -37.19 22.84
N PRO A 195 3.87 -36.58 21.75
CA PRO A 195 3.01 -36.13 20.65
C PRO A 195 2.21 -37.32 20.07
N GLY A 196 0.95 -37.10 19.71
CA GLY A 196 0.09 -38.14 19.11
C GLY A 196 -0.67 -39.03 20.10
N THR A 197 -0.51 -38.90 21.42
CA THR A 197 -1.21 -39.71 22.42
C THR A 197 -2.66 -39.28 22.71
N GLY A 198 -3.33 -38.61 21.77
CA GLY A 198 -4.75 -38.27 21.93
C GLY A 198 -5.11 -37.18 22.93
N LYS A 199 -4.16 -36.40 23.49
CA LYS A 199 -4.46 -35.30 24.45
C LYS A 199 -5.57 -34.34 23.98
N THR A 200 -5.48 -33.86 22.74
CA THR A 200 -6.50 -32.98 22.16
C THR A 200 -7.81 -33.70 21.87
N LEU A 201 -7.75 -35.01 21.58
CA LEU A 201 -8.93 -35.84 21.36
C LEU A 201 -9.68 -36.07 22.68
N LEU A 202 -8.96 -36.38 23.75
CA LEU A 202 -9.50 -36.52 25.10
C LEU A 202 -10.12 -35.20 25.60
N ALA A 203 -9.47 -34.06 25.38
CA ALA A 203 -10.05 -32.75 25.72
C ALA A 203 -11.35 -32.45 24.96
N ARG A 204 -11.45 -32.88 23.68
CA ARG A 204 -12.69 -32.78 22.89
C ARG A 204 -13.77 -33.73 23.42
N ALA A 205 -13.38 -34.93 23.83
CA ALA A 205 -14.28 -35.91 24.42
C ALA A 205 -14.92 -35.41 25.72
N ILE A 206 -14.15 -34.79 26.62
CA ILE A 206 -14.67 -34.16 27.86
C ILE A 206 -15.76 -33.14 27.53
N ALA A 207 -15.51 -32.24 26.57
CA ALA A 207 -16.49 -31.22 26.19
C ALA A 207 -17.72 -31.83 25.51
N GLY A 208 -17.55 -32.88 24.71
CA GLY A 208 -18.64 -33.63 24.10
C GLY A 208 -19.50 -34.36 25.12
N GLU A 209 -18.89 -35.00 26.12
CA GLU A 209 -19.58 -35.66 27.23
C GLU A 209 -20.38 -34.67 28.08
N ALA A 210 -19.81 -33.50 28.37
CA ALA A 210 -20.44 -32.45 29.15
C ALA A 210 -21.44 -31.58 28.36
N GLU A 211 -21.53 -31.75 27.03
CA GLU A 211 -22.36 -30.94 26.13
C GLU A 211 -22.09 -29.43 26.24
N VAL A 212 -20.82 -29.06 26.43
CA VAL A 212 -20.38 -27.66 26.52
C VAL A 212 -19.56 -27.25 25.29
N PRO A 213 -19.53 -25.96 24.95
CA PRO A 213 -18.70 -25.47 23.85
C PRO A 213 -17.20 -25.74 24.08
N PHE A 214 -16.51 -26.25 23.04
CA PHE A 214 -15.07 -26.48 23.07
C PHE A 214 -14.31 -25.39 22.32
N PHE A 215 -13.52 -24.60 23.06
CA PHE A 215 -12.62 -23.59 22.52
C PHE A 215 -11.20 -24.13 22.44
N THR A 216 -10.54 -23.94 21.30
CA THR A 216 -9.15 -24.38 21.09
C THR A 216 -8.31 -23.22 20.57
N ILE A 217 -7.15 -23.05 21.20
CA ILE A 217 -6.13 -22.08 20.81
C ILE A 217 -4.76 -22.75 20.97
N SER A 218 -3.83 -22.49 20.04
CA SER A 218 -2.47 -23.00 20.15
C SER A 218 -1.63 -22.04 20.99
N GLY A 219 -0.74 -22.56 21.82
CA GLY A 219 0.22 -21.74 22.58
C GLY A 219 1.12 -20.89 21.66
N SER A 220 1.42 -21.39 20.46
CA SER A 220 2.15 -20.65 19.43
C SER A 220 1.43 -19.40 18.96
N ASP A 221 0.09 -19.36 19.04
CA ASP A 221 -0.72 -18.22 18.58
C ASP A 221 -0.55 -16.99 19.49
N PHE A 222 0.04 -17.16 20.68
CA PHE A 222 0.33 -16.08 21.62
C PHE A 222 1.75 -15.52 21.49
N VAL A 223 2.64 -16.19 20.75
CA VAL A 223 4.01 -15.73 20.53
C VAL A 223 4.04 -14.89 19.26
N GLU A 224 3.95 -13.57 19.43
CA GLU A 224 4.02 -12.62 18.33
C GLU A 224 5.25 -11.70 18.47
N MET A 225 5.73 -11.17 17.34
CA MET A 225 6.87 -10.25 17.29
C MET A 225 6.59 -8.89 17.95
N PHE A 226 5.33 -8.59 18.27
CA PHE A 226 4.88 -7.30 18.80
C PHE A 226 4.45 -7.42 20.25
N VAL A 227 5.05 -6.59 21.11
CA VAL A 227 4.76 -6.53 22.55
C VAL A 227 3.30 -6.12 22.79
N GLY A 228 2.61 -6.84 23.67
CA GLY A 228 1.24 -6.51 24.11
C GLY A 228 0.10 -7.14 23.31
N VAL A 229 0.35 -7.64 22.09
CA VAL A 229 -0.69 -8.28 21.27
C VAL A 229 -1.12 -9.63 21.85
N GLY A 230 -0.14 -10.43 22.32
CA GLY A 230 -0.43 -11.71 22.98
C GLY A 230 -1.26 -11.57 24.25
N ALA A 231 -1.01 -10.53 25.06
CA ALA A 231 -1.76 -10.28 26.30
C ALA A 231 -3.22 -9.87 26.05
N SER A 232 -3.49 -9.09 25.00
CA SER A 232 -4.88 -8.75 24.63
C SER A 232 -5.67 -10.00 24.24
N ARG A 233 -5.06 -10.93 23.48
CA ARG A 233 -5.71 -12.19 23.07
C ARG A 233 -6.05 -13.12 24.23
N VAL A 234 -5.35 -13.05 25.37
CA VAL A 234 -5.67 -13.85 26.57
C VAL A 234 -6.91 -13.28 27.28
N ARG A 235 -7.10 -11.97 27.21
CA ARG A 235 -8.23 -11.28 27.85
C ARG A 235 -9.53 -11.39 27.03
N ASP A 236 -9.40 -11.35 25.70
CA ASP A 236 -10.51 -11.27 24.74
C ASP A 236 -10.94 -12.66 24.22
#